data_AF-A0A4Q3B413-F1
#
_entry.id   AF-A0A4Q3B413-F1
#
_cell.length_a   1.000
_cell.length_b   1.000
_cell.length_c   1.000
_cell.angle_alpha   90.00
_cell.angle_beta   90.00
_cell.angle_gamma   90.00
#
_symmetry.space_group_name_H-M   'P 1'
#
loop_
_entity.id
_entity.type
_entity.pdbx_description
1 polymer ?
#
loop_
_entity_poly.entity_id
_entity_poly.type
_entity_poly.pdbx_seq_one_letter_code
_entity_poly.pdbx_strand_id
1 'polypeptide(L)'
;MKIAILSRNSKLYSTRRLVEAALQRGHEAVVLDHLKCDLLIEKGQPAIIYKGSPLTDIDAIIPRIGASVTFYGTAVVRQFEMMKV
;
A
#
# COMPACT_ATOMS: atom_id res chain seq x y z
N MET A 1 -3.48 -12.84 -6.89
CA MET A 1 -2.52 -11.85 -6.36
C MET A 1 -3.30 -10.78 -5.62
N LYS A 2 -2.80 -10.36 -4.46
CA LYS A 2 -3.34 -9.28 -3.64
C LYS A 2 -2.51 -8.03 -3.83
N ILE A 3 -3.11 -7.03 -4.47
CA ILE A 3 -2.45 -5.77 -4.84
C ILE A 3 -2.87 -4.69 -3.86
N ALA A 4 -1.92 -4.03 -3.21
CA ALA A 4 -2.18 -2.85 -2.40
C ALA A 4 -2.01 -1.57 -3.21
N ILE A 5 -3.07 -0.78 -3.31
CA ILE A 5 -3.04 0.55 -3.93
C ILE A 5 -2.88 1.56 -2.81
N LEU A 6 -1.70 2.19 -2.73
CA LEU A 6 -1.39 3.19 -1.71
C LEU A 6 -2.01 4.53 -2.11
N SER A 7 -3.15 4.89 -1.52
CA SER A 7 -3.87 6.13 -1.83
C SER A 7 -4.65 6.66 -0.63
N ARG A 8 -4.61 7.98 -0.42
CA ARG A 8 -5.38 8.64 0.66
C ARG A 8 -6.89 8.61 0.46
N ASN A 9 -7.37 8.42 -0.78
CA ASN A 9 -8.79 8.48 -1.08
C ASN A 9 -9.18 7.42 -2.12
N SER A 10 -9.93 6.42 -1.66
CA SER A 10 -10.48 5.34 -2.49
C SER A 10 -11.55 5.79 -3.48
N LYS A 11 -12.18 6.96 -3.26
CA LYS A 11 -13.23 7.51 -4.13
C LYS A 11 -12.67 8.26 -5.35
N LEU A 12 -11.37 8.49 -5.42
CA LEU A 12 -10.76 9.13 -6.58
C LEU A 12 -10.91 8.24 -7.81
N TYR A 13 -11.25 8.85 -8.95
CA TYR A 13 -11.45 8.14 -10.21
C TYR A 13 -10.28 7.20 -10.54
N SER A 14 -9.04 7.68 -10.47
CA SER A 14 -7.85 6.87 -10.78
C SER A 14 -7.71 5.67 -9.85
N THR A 15 -7.96 5.84 -8.54
CA THR A 15 -7.89 4.75 -7.56
C THR A 15 -8.97 3.72 -7.83
N ARG A 16 -10.20 4.17 -8.11
CA ARG A 16 -11.32 3.28 -8.47
C ARG A 16 -11.02 2.47 -9.74
N ARG A 17 -10.50 3.12 -10.79
CA ARG A 17 -10.13 2.45 -12.05
C ARG A 17 -9.03 1.41 -11.87
N LEU A 18 -8.06 1.66 -10.99
CA LEU A 18 -7.02 0.68 -10.66
C LEU A 18 -7.61 -0.55 -9.96
N VAL A 19 -8.51 -0.35 -8.99
CA VAL A 19 -9.23 -1.44 -8.32
C VAL A 19 -10.05 -2.25 -9.32
N GLU A 20 -10.85 -1.57 -10.15
CA GLU A 20 -11.66 -2.22 -11.20
C GLU A 20 -10.78 -3.04 -12.16
N ALA A 21 -9.65 -2.50 -12.61
CA ALA A 21 -8.75 -3.18 -13.54
C ALA A 21 -8.07 -4.41 -12.91
N ALA A 22 -7.75 -4.36 -11.61
CA ALA A 22 -7.20 -5.49 -10.87
C ALA A 22 -8.27 -6.60 -10.71
N LEU A 23 -9.48 -6.24 -10.29
CA LEU A 23 -10.59 -7.18 -10.14
C LEU A 23 -10.98 -7.84 -11.48
N GLN A 24 -11.00 -7.07 -12.58
CA GLN A 24 -11.27 -7.60 -13.92
C GLN A 24 -10.24 -8.63 -14.39
N ARG A 25 -9.02 -8.57 -13.86
CA ARG A 25 -7.95 -9.56 -14.11
C ARG A 25 -7.94 -10.72 -13.12
N GLY A 26 -8.93 -10.80 -12.23
CA GLY A 26 -8.99 -11.83 -11.20
C GLY A 26 -7.99 -11.64 -10.05
N HIS A 27 -7.51 -10.41 -9.85
CA HIS A 27 -6.67 -10.06 -8.70
C HIS A 27 -7.49 -9.42 -7.60
N GLU A 28 -7.07 -9.62 -6.35
CA GLU A 28 -7.60 -8.89 -5.21
C GLU A 28 -6.94 -7.51 -5.16
N ALA A 29 -7.72 -6.48 -4.88
CA ALA A 29 -7.21 -5.11 -4.73
C ALA A 29 -7.69 -4.49 -3.43
N VAL A 30 -6.73 -4.02 -2.64
CA VAL A 30 -6.98 -3.31 -1.38
C VAL A 30 -6.46 -1.88 -1.49
N VAL A 31 -7.25 -0.91 -1.06
CA VAL A 31 -6.82 0.50 -1.02
C VAL A 31 -6.34 0.81 0.39
N LEU A 32 -5.08 1.19 0.52
CA LEU A 32 -4.46 1.52 1.79
C LEU A 32 -4.08 3.00 1.82
N ASP A 33 -4.53 3.67 2.86
CA ASP A 33 -4.08 5.04 3.15
C ASP A 33 -2.67 4.96 3.75
N HIS A 34 -1.67 5.31 2.94
CA HIS A 34 -0.27 5.25 3.35
C HIS A 34 0.02 6.11 4.60
N LEU A 35 -0.81 7.10 4.97
CA LEU A 35 -0.65 7.87 6.21
C LEU A 35 -1.09 7.12 7.48
N LYS A 36 -1.81 6.00 7.32
CA LYS A 36 -2.28 5.15 8.43
C LYS A 36 -1.47 3.86 8.53
N CYS A 37 -0.34 3.79 7.83
CA CYS A 37 0.59 2.67 7.85
C CYS A 37 1.67 2.96 8.88
N ASP A 38 1.61 2.33 10.04
CA ASP A 38 2.68 2.42 11.03
C ASP A 38 3.84 1.52 10.60
N LEU A 39 5.03 2.11 10.47
CA LEU A 39 6.24 1.40 10.07
C LEU A 39 6.91 0.79 11.29
N LEU A 40 7.01 -0.53 11.34
CA LEU A 40 7.79 -1.22 12.36
C LEU A 40 9.24 -1.34 11.88
N ILE A 41 10.12 -0.53 12.48
CA ILE A 41 11.55 -0.51 12.16
C ILE A 41 12.27 -1.42 13.17
N GLU A 42 12.13 -2.73 13.00
CA GLU A 42 12.85 -3.73 13.78
C GLU A 42 13.95 -4.37 12.94
N LYS A 43 15.13 -4.61 13.54
CA LYS A 43 16.27 -5.19 12.82
C LYS A 43 15.93 -6.62 12.37
N GLY A 44 15.82 -6.79 11.05
CA GLY A 44 15.61 -8.09 10.42
C GLY A 44 14.14 -8.49 10.20
N GLN A 45 13.18 -7.70 10.67
CA GLN A 45 11.75 -7.94 10.47
C GLN A 45 11.05 -6.63 10.06
N PRO A 46 11.20 -6.20 8.79
CA PRO A 46 10.42 -5.08 8.29
C PRO A 46 8.94 -5.49 8.27
N ALA A 47 8.10 -4.75 8.98
CA ALA A 47 6.66 -4.93 8.97
C ALA A 47 5.94 -3.59 8.86
N ILE A 48 4.71 -3.64 8.37
CA ILE A 48 3.80 -2.49 8.32
C ILE A 48 2.53 -2.88 9.05
N ILE A 49 2.11 -2.05 10.00
CA ILE A 49 0.85 -2.19 10.72
C ILE A 49 -0.15 -1.21 10.12
N TYR A 50 -1.32 -1.69 9.76
CA TYR A 50 -2.42 -0.88 9.27
C TYR A 50 -3.62 -1.05 10.19
N LYS A 51 -4.03 0.05 10.85
CA LYS A 51 -5.16 0.07 11.81
C LYS A 51 -5.03 -1.02 12.90
N GLY A 52 -3.82 -1.21 13.42
CA GLY A 52 -3.57 -2.17 14.51
C GLY A 52 -3.39 -3.63 14.07
N SER A 53 -3.45 -3.94 12.77
CA SER A 53 -3.17 -5.28 12.25
C SER A 53 -1.96 -5.27 11.31
N PRO A 54 -1.06 -6.26 11.37
CA PRO A 54 0.04 -6.36 10.42
C PRO A 54 -0.52 -6.60 9.01
N LEU A 55 0.04 -5.88 8.03
CA LEU A 55 -0.27 -6.13 6.62
C LEU A 55 0.50 -7.35 6.14
N THR A 56 -0.22 -8.44 5.91
CA THR A 56 0.32 -9.69 5.34
C THR A 56 -0.28 -9.97 3.96
N ASP A 57 0.41 -10.85 3.24
CA ASP A 57 -0.03 -11.48 1.98
C ASP A 57 -0.21 -10.52 0.81
N ILE A 58 0.52 -9.40 0.79
CA ILE A 58 0.50 -8.47 -0.34
C ILE A 58 1.57 -8.89 -1.34
N ASP A 59 1.16 -9.12 -2.59
CA ASP A 59 2.06 -9.57 -3.66
C ASP A 59 2.65 -8.42 -4.47
N ALA A 60 1.98 -7.27 -4.48
CA ALA A 60 2.43 -6.08 -5.21
C ALA A 60 1.82 -4.80 -4.64
N ILE A 61 2.51 -3.68 -4.80
CA ILE A 61 2.00 -2.36 -4.47
C ILE A 61 1.92 -1.42 -5.69
N ILE A 62 0.91 -0.55 -5.69
CA ILE A 62 0.78 0.55 -6.65
C ILE A 62 0.82 1.87 -5.86
N PRO A 63 1.96 2.60 -5.85
CA PRO A 63 2.09 3.84 -5.10
C PRO A 63 1.38 5.00 -5.80
N ARG A 64 0.31 5.54 -5.21
CA ARG A 64 -0.38 6.77 -5.61
C ARG A 64 -0.19 7.87 -4.55
N ILE A 65 1.07 8.24 -4.35
CA ILE A 65 1.48 9.22 -3.33
C ILE A 65 1.27 10.65 -3.84
N GLY A 66 0.60 11.48 -3.03
CA GLY A 66 0.43 12.90 -3.34
C GLY A 66 1.71 13.69 -3.06
N ALA A 67 1.97 14.74 -3.84
CA ALA A 67 3.17 15.57 -3.72
C ALA A 67 3.40 16.17 -2.32
N SER A 68 2.33 16.44 -1.57
CA SER A 68 2.39 17.01 -0.22
C SER A 68 2.88 16.02 0.86
N VAL A 69 2.96 14.73 0.55
CA VAL A 69 3.26 13.65 1.51
C VAL A 69 4.31 12.68 0.96
N THR A 70 5.10 13.13 -0.02
CA THR A 70 6.09 12.32 -0.72
C THR A 70 7.07 11.66 0.24
N PHE A 71 7.61 12.40 1.21
CA PHE A 71 8.64 11.89 2.12
C PHE A 71 8.16 10.66 2.92
N TYR A 72 6.98 10.75 3.52
CA TYR A 72 6.42 9.63 4.27
C TYR A 72 5.92 8.51 3.33
N GLY A 73 5.30 8.88 2.21
CA GLY A 73 4.85 7.91 1.22
C GLY A 73 5.98 7.07 0.63
N THR A 74 7.14 7.67 0.34
CA THR A 74 8.32 6.93 -0.12
C THR A 74 8.92 6.06 0.98
N ALA A 75 8.89 6.48 2.25
CA ALA A 75 9.31 5.64 3.37
C ALA A 75 8.44 4.38 3.48
N VAL A 76 7.11 4.51 3.33
CA VAL A 76 6.18 3.37 3.29
C VAL A 76 6.48 2.44 2.11
N VAL A 77 6.68 3.00 0.91
CA VAL A 77 7.05 2.21 -0.28
C VAL A 77 8.35 1.45 -0.07
N ARG A 78 9.37 2.09 0.51
CA ARG A 78 10.66 1.46 0.81
C ARG A 78 10.52 0.33 1.84
N GLN A 79 9.62 0.48 2.82
CA GLN A 79 9.34 -0.59 3.76
C GLN A 79 8.71 -1.80 3.06
N PHE A 80 7.77 -1.60 2.13
CA PHE A 80 7.23 -2.68 1.29
C PHE A 80 8.31 -3.36 0.44
N GLU A 81 9.23 -2.57 -0.14
CA GLU A 81 10.39 -3.10 -0.88
C GLU A 81 11.29 -3.98 0.01
N MET A 82 11.54 -3.54 1.26
CA MET A 82 12.28 -4.34 2.26
C MET A 82 11.53 -5.62 2.66
N MET A 83 10.20 -5.62 2.60
CA MET A 83 9.35 -6.80 2.79
C MET A 83 9.31 -7.73 1.56
N LYS A 84 9.99 -7.37 0.46
CA LYS A 84 10.01 -8.08 -0.83
C LYS A 84 8.66 -8.14 -1.54
N VAL A 85 7.91 -7.04 -1.46
CA VAL A 85 6.64 -6.80 -2.17
C VAL A 85 6.85 -5.87 -3.36
#